data_AF-V9IL58-F1
#
_entry.id   AF-V9IL58-F1
#
_cell.length_a   1.000
_cell.length_b   1.000
_cell.length_c   1.000
_cell.angle_alpha   90.00
_cell.angle_beta   90.00
_cell.angle_gamma   90.00
#
_symmetry.space_group_name_H-M   'P 1'
#
loop_
_entity.id
_entity.type
_entity.pdbx_description
1 polymer ?
#
loop_
_entity_poly.entity_id
_entity_poly.type
_entity_poly.pdbx_seq_one_letter_code
_entity_poly.pdbx_strand_id
1 'polypeptide(L)'
;MLQYNQDYMPDIYPDPPADIECNTTVTLRGPFSPLEIELSHLIMAGRDKNVKIAPSSVNSVLLDTELEDSSVRLLVAGSVSQNISGHHLTLYNTTLMPRLPGLTALIILIFTPYMELRRNNFGSYYIGALCGLGFDPLTKKKYFSRT
;
A
#
# COMPACT_ATOMS: atom_id res chain seq x y z
N MET A 1 -24.46 6.24 -12.84
CA MET A 1 -23.52 7.37 -12.91
C MET A 1 -24.35 8.59 -13.28
N LEU A 2 -24.73 9.42 -12.30
CA LEU A 2 -25.49 10.64 -12.57
C LEU A 2 -24.51 11.63 -13.20
N GLN A 3 -24.60 11.78 -14.52
CA GLN A 3 -23.91 12.81 -15.26
C GLN A 3 -24.38 14.16 -14.70
N TYR A 4 -23.50 14.87 -13.99
CA TYR A 4 -23.76 16.26 -13.64
C TYR A 4 -23.95 17.01 -14.96
N ASN A 5 -25.17 17.50 -15.20
CA ASN A 5 -25.47 18.32 -16.37
C ASN A 5 -24.63 19.61 -16.26
N GLN A 6 -23.65 19.72 -17.15
CA GLN A 6 -22.68 20.81 -17.17
C GLN A 6 -23.31 22.17 -17.50
N ASP A 7 -24.54 22.15 -18.03
CA ASP A 7 -25.32 23.33 -18.41
C ASP A 7 -25.96 24.08 -17.21
N TYR A 8 -25.83 23.56 -15.99
CA TYR A 8 -26.43 24.14 -14.77
C TYR A 8 -25.42 24.63 -13.73
N MET A 9 -24.15 24.79 -14.11
CA MET A 9 -23.17 25.48 -13.26
C MET A 9 -23.19 26.96 -13.62
N PRO A 10 -23.73 27.86 -12.78
CA PRO A 10 -23.58 29.29 -13.04
C PRO A 10 -22.08 29.62 -13.07
N ASP A 11 -21.60 30.21 -14.17
CA ASP A 11 -20.22 30.68 -14.33
C ASP A 11 -19.82 31.74 -13.28
N ILE A 12 -20.82 32.24 -12.53
CA ILE A 12 -20.67 33.24 -11.49
C ILE A 12 -20.90 32.53 -10.15
N TYR A 13 -19.80 32.19 -9.48
CA TYR A 13 -19.86 31.89 -8.06
C TYR A 13 -20.25 33.17 -7.31
N PRO A 14 -21.22 33.12 -6.38
CA PRO A 14 -21.51 34.27 -5.53
C PRO A 14 -20.29 34.62 -4.69
N ASP A 15 -20.09 35.92 -4.47
CA ASP A 15 -19.04 36.38 -3.56
C ASP A 15 -19.29 35.80 -2.16
N PRO A 16 -18.23 35.35 -1.45
CA PRO A 16 -18.38 34.84 -0.10
C PRO A 16 -18.89 35.97 0.84
N PRO A 17 -19.69 35.62 1.86
CA PRO A 17 -20.15 36.60 2.86
C PRO A 17 -18.97 37.26 3.57
N ALA A 18 -19.18 38.45 4.11
CA ALA A 18 -18.14 39.17 4.85
C ALA A 18 -17.75 38.42 6.13
N ASP A 19 -16.47 38.47 6.52
CA ASP A 19 -15.96 37.74 7.71
C ASP A 19 -16.74 38.07 9.00
N ILE A 20 -17.30 39.28 9.10
CA ILE A 20 -18.14 39.72 10.22
C ILE A 20 -19.49 39.00 10.31
N GLU A 21 -19.95 38.38 9.21
CA GLU A 21 -21.17 37.59 9.11
C GLU A 21 -20.90 36.10 9.34
N CYS A 22 -19.63 35.68 9.30
CA CYS A 22 -19.19 34.30 9.52
C CYS A 22 -19.13 33.97 11.02
N ASN A 23 -20.24 33.49 11.58
CA ASN A 23 -20.36 33.21 13.02
C ASN A 23 -19.92 31.79 13.43
N THR A 24 -19.54 30.93 12.48
CA THR A 24 -19.11 29.56 12.73
C THR A 24 -17.93 29.16 11.84
N THR A 25 -17.06 28.30 12.37
CA THR A 25 -15.96 27.70 11.61
C THR A 25 -16.23 26.21 11.47
N VAL A 26 -16.18 25.70 10.26
CA VAL A 26 -16.37 24.28 9.97
C VAL A 26 -15.09 23.71 9.38
N THR A 27 -14.56 22.64 9.99
CA THR A 27 -13.48 21.87 9.39
C THR A 27 -14.07 20.92 8.36
N LEU A 28 -13.88 21.22 7.08
CA LEU A 28 -14.29 20.33 6.00
C LEU A 28 -13.45 19.03 6.06
N ARG A 29 -14.12 17.88 5.96
CA ARG A 29 -13.49 16.57 5.80
C ARG A 29 -13.81 16.03 4.42
N GLY A 30 -12.79 15.80 3.62
CA GLY A 30 -12.91 15.25 2.27
C GLY A 30 -12.13 16.08 1.24
N PRO A 31 -12.23 15.73 -0.05
CA PRO A 31 -13.03 14.64 -0.61
C PRO A 31 -12.47 13.25 -0.24
N PHE A 32 -13.35 12.27 -0.04
CA PHE A 32 -12.97 10.85 0.12
C PHE A 32 -13.58 10.06 -1.03
N SER A 33 -12.81 9.19 -1.66
CA SER A 33 -13.28 8.31 -2.72
C SER A 33 -13.43 6.88 -2.22
N PRO A 34 -14.53 6.18 -2.52
CA PRO A 34 -14.67 4.75 -2.21
C PRO A 34 -13.67 3.88 -2.99
N LEU A 35 -12.99 4.45 -3.99
CA LEU A 35 -11.93 3.79 -4.76
C LEU A 35 -10.56 3.94 -4.10
N GLU A 36 -10.44 4.63 -2.97
CA GLU A 36 -9.16 4.77 -2.28
C GLU A 36 -8.61 3.41 -1.83
N ILE A 37 -7.33 3.18 -2.15
CA ILE A 37 -6.64 1.94 -1.82
C ILE A 37 -6.16 2.01 -0.37
N GLU A 38 -6.57 1.02 0.42
CA GLU A 38 -5.95 0.76 1.72
C GLU A 38 -4.76 -0.19 1.56
N LEU A 39 -3.61 0.23 2.08
CA LEU A 39 -2.40 -0.59 2.06
C LEU A 39 -2.36 -1.55 3.24
N SER A 40 -2.00 -2.80 2.96
CA SER A 40 -1.73 -3.81 3.97
C SER A 40 -0.29 -4.30 3.88
N HIS A 41 0.26 -4.73 5.02
CA HIS A 41 1.62 -5.23 5.08
C HIS A 41 1.70 -6.67 4.52
N LEU A 42 2.77 -6.98 3.77
CA LEU A 42 2.94 -8.29 3.13
C LEU A 42 3.19 -9.43 4.13
N ILE A 43 3.97 -9.17 5.18
CA ILE A 43 4.31 -10.18 6.20
C ILE A 43 3.31 -10.17 7.37
N MET A 44 3.08 -11.35 7.94
CA MET A 44 2.13 -11.56 9.04
C MET A 44 2.37 -10.64 10.24
N ALA A 45 3.64 -10.43 10.62
CA ALA A 45 4.01 -9.60 11.78
C ALA A 45 3.60 -8.12 11.65
N GLY A 46 3.29 -7.66 10.43
CA GLY A 46 2.83 -6.30 10.17
C GLY A 46 1.35 -6.19 9.82
N ARG A 47 0.59 -7.31 9.80
CA ARG A 47 -0.76 -7.36 9.25
C ARG A 47 -1.75 -6.47 10.00
N ASP A 48 -1.59 -6.35 11.32
CA ASP A 48 -2.46 -5.52 12.17
C ASP A 48 -1.96 -4.07 12.30
N LYS A 49 -0.89 -3.70 11.59
CA LYS A 49 -0.38 -2.34 11.58
C LYS A 49 -1.14 -1.52 10.55
N ASN A 50 -1.55 -0.33 10.96
CA ASN A 50 -2.13 0.66 10.06
C ASN A 50 -1.00 1.30 9.23
N VAL A 51 -1.10 1.21 7.91
CA VAL A 51 -0.08 1.70 6.97
C VAL A 51 -0.61 2.96 6.28
N LYS A 52 0.15 4.04 6.32
CA LYS A 52 -0.16 5.30 5.64
C LYS A 52 1.01 5.76 4.80
N ILE A 53 0.72 6.35 3.65
CA ILE A 53 1.73 7.03 2.84
C ILE A 53 1.90 8.45 3.38
N ALA A 54 3.13 8.94 3.45
CA ALA A 54 3.40 10.31 3.87
C ALA A 54 2.63 11.31 2.99
N PRO A 55 1.98 12.34 3.56
CA PRO A 55 1.22 13.33 2.78
C PRO A 55 2.05 14.08 1.73
N SER A 56 3.36 14.17 1.95
CA SER A 56 4.31 14.77 1.01
C SER A 56 4.62 13.90 -0.20
N SER A 57 4.18 12.63 -0.22
CA SER A 57 4.35 11.75 -1.37
C SER A 57 3.35 12.09 -2.47
N VAL A 58 3.79 11.99 -3.72
CA VAL A 58 2.91 12.04 -4.90
C VAL A 58 1.92 10.88 -4.94
N ASN A 59 2.20 9.80 -4.20
CA ASN A 59 1.33 8.64 -4.04
C ASN A 59 0.48 8.71 -2.75
N SER A 60 0.36 9.86 -2.10
CA SER A 60 -0.33 10.01 -0.81
C SER A 60 -1.81 9.58 -0.85
N VAL A 61 -2.42 9.66 -2.03
CA VAL A 61 -3.76 9.13 -2.32
C VAL A 61 -3.65 8.21 -3.53
N LEU A 62 -4.09 6.97 -3.38
CA LEU A 62 -4.09 5.97 -4.45
C LEU A 62 -5.53 5.56 -4.72
N LEU A 63 -5.91 5.51 -6.00
CA LEU A 63 -7.25 5.10 -6.42
C LEU A 63 -7.17 3.79 -7.21
N ASP A 64 -8.08 2.86 -6.94
CA ASP A 64 -8.28 1.68 -7.77
C ASP A 64 -9.37 1.93 -8.82
N THR A 65 -8.93 2.13 -10.05
CA THR A 65 -9.81 2.32 -11.22
C THR A 65 -10.08 1.01 -11.96
N GLU A 66 -9.39 -0.08 -11.61
CA GLU A 66 -9.38 -1.35 -12.34
C GLU A 66 -9.95 -2.46 -11.46
N LEU A 67 -11.23 -2.32 -11.08
CA LEU A 67 -11.89 -3.21 -10.12
C LEU A 67 -12.03 -4.66 -10.63
N GLU A 68 -11.92 -4.89 -11.94
CA GLU A 68 -12.00 -6.23 -12.54
C GLU A 68 -10.67 -7.02 -12.40
N ASP A 69 -9.55 -6.33 -12.15
CA ASP A 69 -8.24 -6.97 -12.03
C ASP A 69 -7.92 -7.33 -10.57
N SER A 70 -7.99 -8.63 -10.27
CA SER A 70 -7.69 -9.20 -8.96
C SER A 70 -6.19 -9.27 -8.61
N SER A 71 -5.30 -8.87 -9.51
CA SER A 71 -3.86 -8.92 -9.25
C SER A 71 -3.44 -7.92 -8.17
N VAL A 72 -2.51 -8.35 -7.33
CA VAL A 72 -2.04 -7.55 -6.19
C VAL A 72 -1.22 -6.36 -6.70
N ARG A 73 -1.63 -5.14 -6.33
CA ARG A 73 -0.79 -3.94 -6.48
C ARG A 73 0.27 -3.91 -5.38
N LEU A 74 1.53 -3.80 -5.79
CA LEU A 74 2.65 -3.68 -4.87
C LEU A 74 3.08 -2.21 -4.76
N LEU A 75 3.29 -1.74 -3.55
CA LEU A 75 3.94 -0.45 -3.28
C LEU A 75 5.20 -0.69 -2.46
N VAL A 76 6.29 -0.07 -2.90
CA VAL A 76 7.59 -0.15 -2.23
C VAL A 76 7.90 1.22 -1.63
N ALA A 77 8.32 1.24 -0.37
CA ALA A 77 8.76 2.45 0.32
C ALA A 77 10.28 2.46 0.42
N GLY A 78 10.91 3.60 0.14
CA GLY A 78 12.34 3.79 0.36
C GLY A 78 12.69 3.91 1.85
N SER A 79 11.78 4.44 2.67
CA SER A 79 11.92 4.43 4.12
C SER A 79 10.56 4.34 4.82
N VAL A 80 10.57 3.81 6.05
CA VAL A 80 9.39 3.59 6.87
C VAL A 80 9.65 4.16 8.26
N SER A 81 8.77 5.03 8.76
CA SER A 81 8.77 5.43 10.17
C SER A 81 7.65 4.72 10.91
N GLN A 82 7.93 4.31 12.14
CA GLN A 82 6.95 3.71 13.03
C GLN A 82 6.63 4.69 14.16
N ASN A 83 5.36 4.79 14.52
CA ASN A 83 4.96 5.62 15.66
C ASN A 83 5.36 4.96 17.01
N ILE A 84 5.23 5.72 18.10
CA ILE A 84 5.63 5.28 19.45
C ILE A 84 4.89 4.00 19.89
N SER A 85 3.59 3.88 19.59
CA SER A 85 2.81 2.68 19.94
C SER A 85 3.13 1.47 19.07
N GLY A 86 3.84 1.67 17.97
CA GLY A 86 4.22 0.62 17.05
C GLY A 86 3.13 0.14 16.10
N HIS A 87 1.92 0.70 16.17
CA HIS A 87 0.77 0.28 15.37
C HIS A 87 0.62 1.05 14.06
N HIS A 88 1.22 2.23 13.94
CA HIS A 88 1.12 3.05 12.73
C HIS A 88 2.47 3.12 12.02
N LEU A 89 2.46 2.79 10.74
CA LEU A 89 3.60 2.90 9.83
C LEU A 89 3.33 4.04 8.85
N THR A 90 4.32 4.93 8.69
CA THR A 90 4.30 5.99 7.67
C THR A 90 5.38 5.69 6.64
N LEU A 91 4.97 5.61 5.37
CA LEU A 91 5.83 5.28 4.23
C LEU A 91 6.32 6.55 3.53
N TYR A 92 7.62 6.64 3.27
CA TYR A 92 8.25 7.74 2.54
C TYR A 92 8.98 7.22 1.30
N ASN A 93 9.20 8.10 0.32
CA ASN A 93 9.85 7.78 -0.95
C ASN A 93 9.20 6.55 -1.62
N THR A 94 7.89 6.64 -1.86
CA THR A 94 7.10 5.49 -2.30
C THR A 94 7.08 5.35 -3.82
N THR A 95 7.18 4.12 -4.31
CA THR A 95 7.02 3.75 -5.72
C THR A 95 5.86 2.76 -5.83
N LEU A 96 4.84 3.11 -6.60
CA LEU A 96 3.78 2.20 -6.97
C LEU A 96 4.29 1.33 -8.14
N MET A 97 4.31 0.02 -7.94
CA MET A 97 4.77 -0.94 -8.94
C MET A 97 3.66 -1.21 -9.96
N PRO A 98 4.02 -1.57 -11.20
CA PRO A 98 3.03 -1.92 -12.22
C PRO A 98 2.19 -3.11 -11.77
N ARG A 99 0.92 -3.12 -12.18
CA ARG A 99 0.01 -4.22 -11.93
C ARG A 99 0.38 -5.39 -12.85
N LEU A 100 1.09 -6.38 -12.31
CA LEU A 100 1.52 -7.56 -13.06
C LEU A 100 1.32 -8.83 -12.21
N PRO A 101 0.52 -9.81 -12.67
CA PRO A 101 0.36 -11.08 -12.00
C PRO A 101 1.70 -11.75 -11.70
N GLY A 102 1.92 -12.13 -10.44
CA GLY A 102 3.15 -12.79 -10.00
C GLY A 102 4.34 -11.86 -9.76
N LEU A 103 4.23 -10.55 -9.99
CA LEU A 103 5.33 -9.60 -9.77
C LEU A 103 5.87 -9.65 -8.34
N THR A 104 5.00 -9.68 -7.34
CA THR A 104 5.40 -9.79 -5.92
C THR A 104 6.23 -11.05 -5.69
N ALA A 105 5.84 -12.18 -6.28
CA ALA A 105 6.59 -13.42 -6.17
C ALA A 105 7.95 -13.32 -6.87
N LEU A 106 8.00 -12.73 -8.08
CA LEU A 106 9.25 -12.52 -8.82
C LEU A 106 10.23 -11.63 -8.05
N ILE A 107 9.78 -10.52 -7.49
CA ILE A 107 10.61 -9.63 -6.67
C ILE A 107 11.19 -10.38 -5.47
N ILE A 108 10.36 -11.16 -4.77
CA ILE A 108 10.83 -11.98 -3.66
C ILE A 108 11.90 -12.98 -4.12
N LEU A 109 11.69 -13.68 -5.25
CA LEU A 109 12.64 -14.66 -5.78
C LEU A 109 13.96 -14.03 -6.24
N ILE A 110 13.92 -12.84 -6.84
CA ILE A 110 15.09 -12.12 -7.36
C ILE A 110 15.95 -11.57 -6.21
N PHE A 111 15.32 -11.02 -5.18
CA PHE A 111 16.01 -10.28 -4.13
C PHE A 111 16.17 -11.03 -2.81
N THR A 112 15.64 -12.25 -2.68
CA THR A 112 15.83 -13.06 -1.48
C THR A 112 17.28 -13.55 -1.35
N PRO A 113 17.95 -13.35 -0.21
CA PRO A 113 19.30 -13.86 -0.01
C PRO A 113 19.36 -15.40 0.00
N TYR A 114 18.33 -16.06 0.53
CA TYR A 114 18.22 -17.51 0.56
C TYR A 114 16.90 -17.98 -0.01
N MET A 115 16.95 -19.04 -0.80
CA MET A 115 15.80 -19.63 -1.47
C MET A 115 15.90 -21.16 -1.45
N GLU A 116 14.83 -21.82 -1.06
CA GLU A 116 14.67 -23.27 -1.16
C GLU A 116 13.52 -23.58 -2.13
N LEU A 117 13.84 -24.12 -3.31
CA LEU A 117 12.83 -24.50 -4.29
C LEU A 117 12.17 -25.83 -3.90
N ARG A 118 10.84 -25.83 -3.89
CA ARG A 118 10.01 -27.01 -3.59
C ARG A 118 9.58 -27.67 -4.89
N ARG A 119 9.78 -28.99 -4.98
CA ARG A 119 9.38 -29.82 -6.13
C ARG A 119 8.18 -30.68 -5.77
N ASN A 120 7.45 -31.11 -6.79
CA ASN A 120 6.43 -32.14 -6.62
C ASN A 120 7.05 -33.48 -6.17
N ASN A 121 6.21 -34.43 -5.76
CA ASN A 121 6.65 -35.74 -5.25
C ASN A 121 7.48 -36.54 -6.27
N PHE A 122 7.27 -36.29 -7.57
CA PHE A 122 8.00 -36.95 -8.66
C PHE A 122 9.30 -36.24 -9.04
N GLY A 123 9.58 -35.06 -8.47
CA GLY A 123 10.76 -34.26 -8.79
C GLY A 123 10.78 -33.65 -10.20
N SER A 124 9.67 -33.70 -10.94
CA SER A 124 9.59 -33.32 -12.36
C SER A 124 9.35 -31.82 -12.59
N TYR A 125 8.78 -31.09 -11.61
CA TYR A 125 8.62 -29.64 -11.69
C TYR A 125 8.59 -28.98 -10.31
N TYR A 126 8.88 -27.68 -10.30
CA TYR A 126 8.78 -26.85 -9.10
C TYR A 126 7.34 -26.47 -8.81
N ILE A 127 6.94 -26.56 -7.55
CA ILE A 127 5.60 -26.22 -7.04
C ILE A 127 5.60 -25.00 -6.12
N GLY A 128 6.78 -24.47 -5.80
CA GLY A 128 6.92 -23.28 -4.96
C GLY A 128 8.34 -23.03 -4.52
N ALA A 129 8.51 -22.03 -3.68
CA ALA A 129 9.79 -21.66 -3.08
C ALA A 129 9.58 -21.13 -1.66
N LEU A 130 10.50 -21.48 -0.76
CA LEU A 130 10.63 -20.83 0.54
C LEU A 130 11.72 -19.77 0.43
N CYS A 131 11.35 -18.51 0.61
CA CYS A 131 12.25 -17.36 0.47
C CYS A 131 12.43 -16.66 1.82
N GLY A 132 13.62 -16.14 2.09
CA GLY A 132 13.90 -15.31 3.25
C GLY A 132 15.37 -14.98 3.43
N LEU A 133 15.68 -14.42 4.60
CA LEU A 133 17.03 -14.01 4.98
C LEU A 133 17.95 -15.17 5.36
N GLY A 134 17.42 -16.38 5.49
CA GLY A 134 18.19 -17.58 5.87
C GLY A 134 18.39 -17.73 7.38
N PHE A 135 19.49 -18.38 7.74
CA PHE A 135 19.84 -18.75 9.10
C PHE A 135 21.34 -18.55 9.34
N ASP A 136 21.71 -18.36 10.61
CA ASP A 136 23.10 -18.30 11.04
C ASP A 136 23.77 -19.68 10.80
N PRO A 137 24.82 -19.74 9.96
CA PRO A 137 25.44 -21.00 9.58
C PRO A 137 26.08 -21.76 10.75
N LEU A 138 26.49 -21.07 11.82
CA LEU A 138 27.11 -21.65 13.01
C LEU A 138 26.06 -22.17 13.99
N THR A 139 25.10 -21.33 14.36
CA THR A 139 24.09 -21.69 15.39
C THR A 139 22.88 -22.43 14.82
N LYS A 140 22.75 -22.48 13.48
CA LYS A 140 21.57 -22.99 12.74
C LYS A 140 20.25 -22.30 13.12
N LYS A 141 20.32 -21.12 13.75
CA LYS A 141 19.15 -20.33 14.12
C LYS A 141 18.76 -19.39 12.99
N LYS A 142 17.46 -19.29 12.72
CA LYS A 142 16.89 -18.29 11.79
C LYS A 142 17.27 -16.88 12.24
N TYR A 143 17.66 -16.01 11.30
CA TYR A 143 17.99 -14.60 11.61
C TYR A 143 16.79 -13.83 12.12
N PHE A 144 15.58 -14.22 11.70
CA PHE A 144 14.33 -13.62 12.15
C PHE A 144 13.43 -14.67 12.77
N SER A 145 12.99 -14.45 14.01
CA SER A 145 12.05 -15.33 14.69
C SER A 145 10.64 -15.18 14.12
N ARG A 146 9.85 -16.27 14.12
CA ARG A 146 8.44 -16.20 13.75
C ARG A 146 7.75 -15.66 15.00
N THR A 147 7.39 -14.38 14.97
CA THR A 147 6.50 -13.77 15.97
C THR A 147 5.08 -14.24 15.74
#